data_AF-A0A1D1UY69-F1
#
_entry.id   AF-A0A1D1UY69-F1
#
_cell.length_a   1.000
_cell.length_b   1.000
_cell.length_c   1.000
_cell.angle_alpha   90.00
_cell.angle_beta   90.00
_cell.angle_gamma   90.00
#
_symmetry.space_group_name_H-M   'P 1'
#
loop_
_entity.id
_entity.type
_entity.pdbx_description
1 polymer ?
#
loop_
_entity_poly.entity_id
_entity_poly.type
_entity_poly.pdbx_seq_one_letter_code
_entity_poly.pdbx_strand_id
1 'polypeptide(L)'
;MLNDTSVLEPLPVKIRTWQYTILYFLFCFVPFVLAQQVFTVLLILSGVGADAIKNLNKEVKLVLKSHQNGFENIEELVPIPVKVALWEERYMAILEFVKLLNELFNWIFFAIYGSDFVAVLGFGARVINNVSRRLTKILFLLCSAAVYLTYETCFVVWPIHLHEESTRLPFSIYQLTVQVETGRGSVVDDKHDTYDIKHRRVDLRKNRLVHLLQIFEDLVYNFPCVISGAGLLDCTRGLVVRSLTLTLSLVVLAKELMDKSDHKTKSLGGGTPAHNTTL
;
A
#
# COMPACT_ATOMS: atom_id res chain seq x y z
N MET A 1 28.20 63.69 -24.80
CA MET A 1 26.77 63.33 -24.69
C MET A 1 26.59 61.95 -25.31
N LEU A 2 26.89 60.91 -24.54
CA LEU A 2 26.58 59.52 -24.86
C LEU A 2 25.27 59.21 -24.15
N ASN A 3 24.26 58.83 -24.94
CA ASN A 3 22.90 58.62 -24.49
C ASN A 3 22.81 57.21 -23.87
N ASP A 4 23.10 57.10 -22.58
CA ASP A 4 22.99 55.87 -21.78
C ASP A 4 21.51 55.54 -21.46
N THR A 5 20.70 55.21 -22.48
CA THR A 5 19.29 54.85 -22.27
C THR A 5 18.88 53.47 -22.79
N SER A 6 19.82 52.56 -23.06
CA SER A 6 19.51 51.22 -23.61
C SER A 6 19.94 50.04 -22.72
N VAL A 7 20.16 50.25 -21.42
CA VAL A 7 20.54 49.15 -20.49
C VAL A 7 19.31 48.47 -19.85
N LEU A 8 18.11 48.99 -20.10
CA LEU A 8 16.84 48.47 -19.53
C LEU A 8 15.80 48.14 -20.61
N GLU A 9 16.20 47.78 -21.82
CA GLU A 9 15.26 47.14 -22.75
C GLU A 9 14.82 45.79 -22.16
N PRO A 10 13.52 45.56 -21.91
CA PRO A 10 13.08 44.26 -21.42
C PRO A 10 13.44 43.22 -22.46
N LEU A 11 14.28 42.24 -22.04
CA LEU A 11 14.60 41.04 -22.83
C LEU A 11 13.36 40.60 -23.60
N PRO A 12 13.45 40.40 -24.94
CA PRO A 12 12.29 40.13 -25.75
C PRO A 12 11.53 38.97 -25.12
N VAL A 13 10.23 39.15 -24.86
CA VAL A 13 9.36 38.26 -24.08
C VAL A 13 9.57 36.78 -24.42
N LYS A 14 9.92 36.49 -25.68
CA LYS A 14 10.33 35.17 -26.17
C LYS A 14 11.48 34.53 -25.37
N ILE A 15 12.57 35.25 -25.08
CA ILE A 15 13.74 34.71 -24.35
C ILE A 15 13.37 34.35 -22.91
N ARG A 16 12.61 35.22 -22.22
CA ARG A 16 12.19 34.97 -20.85
C ARG A 16 11.23 33.77 -20.77
N THR A 17 10.30 33.64 -21.71
CA THR A 17 9.43 32.45 -21.79
C THR A 17 10.23 31.17 -22.04
N TRP A 18 11.21 31.19 -22.95
CA TRP A 18 12.09 30.04 -23.18
C TRP A 18 12.90 29.67 -21.94
N GLN A 19 13.45 30.65 -21.22
CA GLN A 19 14.14 30.42 -19.95
C GLN A 19 13.21 29.76 -18.92
N TYR A 20 11.99 30.26 -18.73
CA TYR A 20 11.02 29.65 -17.82
C TYR A 20 10.64 28.23 -18.24
N THR A 21 10.42 27.98 -19.53
CA THR A 21 10.10 26.64 -20.04
C THR A 21 11.25 25.67 -19.80
N ILE A 22 12.49 26.08 -20.06
CA ILE A 22 13.69 25.24 -19.83
C ILE A 22 13.85 24.93 -18.34
N LEU A 23 13.72 25.95 -17.47
CA LEU A 23 13.81 25.76 -16.02
C LEU A 23 12.68 24.85 -15.52
N TYR A 24 11.45 25.07 -15.93
CA TYR A 24 10.31 24.22 -15.58
C TYR A 24 10.52 22.78 -16.04
N PHE A 25 11.01 22.59 -17.27
CA PHE A 25 11.24 21.26 -17.81
C PHE A 25 12.35 20.53 -17.03
N LEU A 26 13.50 21.18 -16.82
CA LEU A 26 14.65 20.57 -16.15
C LEU A 26 14.44 20.35 -14.65
N PHE A 27 13.76 21.26 -13.96
CA PHE A 27 13.63 21.21 -12.50
C PHE A 27 12.29 20.67 -12.00
N CYS A 28 11.25 20.63 -12.83
CA CYS A 28 9.95 20.07 -12.45
C CYS A 28 9.63 18.79 -13.24
N PHE A 29 9.66 18.86 -14.57
CA PHE A 29 9.18 17.75 -15.40
C PHE A 29 10.13 16.55 -15.37
N VAL A 30 11.44 16.76 -15.57
CA VAL A 30 12.42 15.67 -15.56
C VAL A 30 12.48 14.94 -14.20
N PRO A 31 12.59 15.63 -13.05
CA PRO A 31 12.56 14.95 -11.74
C PRO A 31 11.25 14.23 -11.49
N PHE A 32 10.11 14.79 -11.92
CA PHE A 32 8.82 14.12 -11.84
C PHE A 32 8.82 12.81 -12.63
N VAL A 33 9.21 12.82 -13.91
CA VAL A 33 9.25 11.60 -14.73
C VAL A 33 10.20 10.55 -14.15
N LEU A 34 11.38 10.97 -13.65
CA LEU A 34 12.32 10.07 -12.99
C LEU A 34 11.73 9.46 -11.72
N ALA A 35 11.08 10.26 -10.87
CA ALA A 35 10.41 9.77 -9.67
C ALA A 35 9.31 8.75 -10.01
N GLN A 36 8.55 9.02 -11.07
CA GLN A 36 7.49 8.13 -11.58
C GLN A 36 8.05 6.78 -12.10
N GLN A 37 9.20 6.81 -12.79
CA GLN A 37 9.89 5.60 -13.23
C GLN A 37 10.37 4.76 -12.05
N VAL A 38 11.02 5.40 -11.07
CA VAL A 38 11.51 4.74 -9.85
C VAL A 38 10.35 4.13 -9.06
N PHE A 39 9.22 4.84 -8.95
CA PHE A 39 8.02 4.30 -8.32
C PHE A 39 7.42 3.13 -9.10
N THR A 40 7.37 3.21 -10.44
CA THR A 40 6.92 2.10 -11.28
C THR A 40 7.75 0.83 -11.05
N VAL A 41 9.06 0.97 -10.88
CA VAL A 41 9.95 -0.15 -10.53
C VAL A 41 9.55 -0.76 -9.19
N LEU A 42 9.31 0.05 -8.16
CA LEU A 42 8.81 -0.44 -6.86
C LEU A 42 7.51 -1.25 -7.02
N LEU A 43 6.57 -0.79 -7.84
CA LEU A 43 5.29 -1.49 -8.06
C LEU A 43 5.48 -2.83 -8.74
N ILE A 44 6.31 -2.89 -9.78
CA ILE A 44 6.62 -4.13 -10.51
C ILE A 44 7.29 -5.12 -9.56
N LEU A 45 8.29 -4.67 -8.79
CA LEU A 45 9.01 -5.50 -7.82
C LEU A 45 8.09 -6.00 -6.71
N SER A 46 7.16 -5.15 -6.23
CA SER A 46 6.13 -5.56 -5.27
C SER A 46 5.19 -6.62 -5.86
N GLY A 47 4.83 -6.49 -7.14
CA GLY A 47 4.06 -7.48 -7.88
C GLY A 47 4.77 -8.83 -7.98
N VAL A 48 6.07 -8.83 -8.27
CA VAL A 48 6.90 -10.05 -8.28
C VAL A 48 6.90 -10.72 -6.90
N GLY A 49 7.05 -9.93 -5.83
CA GLY A 49 6.94 -10.45 -4.46
C GLY A 49 5.56 -11.04 -4.18
N ALA A 50 4.48 -10.37 -4.60
CA ALA A 50 3.12 -10.84 -4.40
C ALA A 50 2.88 -12.19 -5.11
N ASP A 51 3.35 -12.33 -6.35
CA ASP A 51 3.25 -13.57 -7.10
C ASP A 51 4.09 -14.70 -6.48
N ALA A 52 5.26 -14.39 -5.91
CA ALA A 52 6.08 -15.37 -5.19
C ALA A 52 5.35 -15.91 -3.95
N ILE A 53 4.76 -15.05 -3.12
CA ILE A 53 3.97 -15.46 -1.95
C ILE A 53 2.72 -16.23 -2.38
N LYS A 54 2.03 -15.76 -3.42
CA LYS A 54 0.85 -16.43 -3.96
C LYS A 54 1.18 -17.84 -4.46
N ASN A 55 2.32 -18.03 -5.10
CA ASN A 55 2.77 -19.36 -5.54
C ASN A 55 3.11 -20.25 -4.35
N LEU A 56 3.77 -19.72 -3.32
CA LEU A 56 4.00 -20.42 -2.07
C LEU A 56 2.68 -20.86 -1.40
N ASN A 57 1.70 -19.94 -1.32
CA ASN A 57 0.37 -20.21 -0.78
C ASN A 57 -0.39 -21.27 -1.60
N LYS A 58 -0.25 -21.26 -2.93
CA LYS A 58 -0.81 -22.32 -3.79
C LYS A 58 -0.19 -23.67 -3.48
N GLU A 59 1.13 -23.77 -3.30
CA GLU A 59 1.80 -25.03 -2.97
C GLU A 59 1.30 -25.60 -1.64
N VAL A 60 1.18 -24.76 -0.60
CA VAL A 60 0.61 -25.17 0.69
C VAL A 60 -0.82 -25.68 0.51
N LYS A 61 -1.67 -24.94 -0.22
CA LYS A 61 -3.05 -25.35 -0.51
C LYS A 61 -3.16 -26.61 -1.36
N LEU A 62 -2.21 -26.88 -2.25
CA LEU A 62 -2.17 -28.11 -3.02
C LEU A 62 -1.89 -29.30 -2.12
N VAL A 63 -0.97 -29.18 -1.16
CA VAL A 63 -0.70 -30.22 -0.16
C VAL A 63 -1.91 -30.42 0.76
N LEU A 64 -2.58 -29.34 1.14
CA LEU A 64 -3.82 -29.39 1.92
C LEU A 64 -4.95 -30.15 1.18
N LYS A 65 -5.08 -29.92 -0.14
CA LYS A 65 -6.09 -30.59 -0.97
C LYS A 65 -5.75 -32.05 -1.24
N SER A 66 -4.49 -32.39 -1.45
CA SER A 66 -4.08 -33.78 -1.69
C SER A 66 -4.31 -34.68 -0.48
N HIS A 67 -4.35 -34.12 0.74
CA HIS A 67 -4.55 -34.86 1.98
C HIS A 67 -5.85 -34.46 2.69
N GLN A 68 -6.88 -34.10 1.93
CA GLN A 68 -8.17 -33.66 2.47
C GLN A 68 -8.86 -34.75 3.32
N ASN A 69 -8.57 -36.03 3.06
CA ASN A 69 -9.06 -37.18 3.83
C ASN A 69 -8.12 -37.58 4.99
N GLY A 70 -7.06 -36.80 5.24
CA GLY A 70 -5.99 -37.13 6.18
C GLY A 70 -4.81 -37.84 5.51
N PHE A 71 -3.79 -38.13 6.30
CA PHE A 71 -2.61 -38.90 5.89
C PHE A 71 -2.87 -40.37 6.20
N GLU A 72 -3.13 -41.16 5.15
CA GLU A 72 -3.42 -42.59 5.30
C GLU A 72 -2.12 -43.39 5.51
N ASN A 73 -1.01 -42.94 4.91
CA ASN A 73 0.27 -43.64 4.93
C ASN A 73 1.41 -42.81 5.52
N ILE A 74 2.30 -43.48 6.27
CA ILE A 74 3.53 -42.89 6.83
C ILE A 74 4.44 -42.33 5.71
N GLU A 75 4.42 -42.96 4.54
CA GLU A 75 5.23 -42.55 3.38
C GLU A 75 4.82 -41.17 2.85
N GLU A 76 3.55 -40.77 3.03
CA GLU A 76 3.04 -39.45 2.65
C GLU A 76 3.51 -38.34 3.61
N LEU A 77 3.78 -38.70 4.88
CA LEU A 77 4.31 -37.77 5.90
C LEU A 77 5.80 -37.50 5.76
N VAL A 78 6.58 -38.41 5.17
CA VAL A 78 8.04 -38.26 5.01
C VAL A 78 8.46 -37.03 4.18
N PRO A 79 7.82 -36.70 3.04
CA PRO A 79 8.24 -35.56 2.23
C PRO A 79 7.81 -34.18 2.79
N ILE A 80 6.84 -34.13 3.71
CA ILE A 80 6.23 -32.86 4.15
C ILE A 80 7.22 -32.00 4.96
N PRO A 81 7.98 -32.52 5.94
CA PRO A 81 8.97 -31.72 6.65
C PRO A 81 9.99 -31.05 5.71
N VAL A 82 10.40 -31.75 4.64
CA VAL A 82 11.31 -31.20 3.64
C VAL A 82 10.64 -30.07 2.86
N LYS A 83 9.37 -30.23 2.49
CA LYS A 83 8.59 -29.15 1.84
C LYS A 83 8.42 -27.94 2.74
N VAL A 84 8.13 -28.15 4.03
CA VAL A 84 7.98 -27.05 5.01
C VAL A 84 9.28 -26.26 5.13
N ALA A 85 10.43 -26.94 5.23
CA ALA A 85 11.73 -26.26 5.27
C ALA A 85 12.00 -25.44 3.98
N LEU A 86 11.65 -25.97 2.80
CA LEU A 86 11.77 -25.24 1.53
C LEU A 86 10.80 -24.05 1.45
N TRP A 87 9.61 -24.17 2.03
CA TRP A 87 8.64 -23.08 2.10
C TRP A 87 9.11 -21.96 3.02
N GLU A 88 9.69 -22.31 4.17
CA GLU A 88 10.30 -21.39 5.11
C GLU A 88 11.46 -20.64 4.46
N GLU A 89 12.40 -21.36 3.82
CA GLU A 89 13.53 -20.76 3.10
C GLU A 89 13.07 -19.77 2.02
N ARG A 90 12.09 -20.17 1.20
CA ARG A 90 11.50 -19.30 0.17
C ARG A 90 10.83 -18.08 0.77
N TYR A 91 10.09 -18.24 1.87
CA TYR A 91 9.45 -17.11 2.54
C TYR A 91 10.47 -16.13 3.10
N MET A 92 11.55 -16.63 3.71
CA MET A 92 12.65 -15.80 4.22
C MET A 92 13.34 -15.02 3.11
N ALA A 93 13.59 -15.64 1.95
CA ALA A 93 14.11 -14.94 0.77
C ALA A 93 13.16 -13.84 0.28
N ILE A 94 11.84 -14.08 0.28
CA ILE A 94 10.85 -13.05 -0.07
C ILE A 94 10.87 -11.91 0.96
N LEU A 95 10.97 -12.23 2.26
CA LEU A 95 11.03 -11.24 3.32
C LEU A 95 12.27 -10.36 3.20
N GLU A 96 13.44 -10.95 2.92
CA GLU A 96 14.68 -10.22 2.66
C GLU A 96 14.56 -9.32 1.42
N PHE A 97 13.96 -9.82 0.34
CA PHE A 97 13.67 -9.01 -0.84
C PHE A 97 12.79 -7.80 -0.51
N VAL A 98 11.70 -8.00 0.23
CA VAL A 98 10.80 -6.92 0.66
C VAL A 98 11.50 -5.92 1.59
N LYS A 99 12.38 -6.41 2.47
CA LYS A 99 13.21 -5.55 3.33
C LYS A 99 14.14 -4.66 2.49
N LEU A 100 14.80 -5.22 1.47
CA LEU A 100 15.64 -4.44 0.54
C LEU A 100 14.82 -3.40 -0.23
N LEU A 101 13.60 -3.75 -0.66
CA LEU A 101 12.69 -2.78 -1.28
C LEU A 101 12.36 -1.63 -0.32
N ASN A 102 12.07 -1.93 0.94
CA ASN A 102 11.82 -0.89 1.93
C ASN A 102 13.04 0.00 2.18
N GLU A 103 14.24 -0.57 2.30
CA GLU A 103 15.46 0.21 2.51
C GLU A 103 15.75 1.18 1.36
N LEU A 104 15.47 0.77 0.11
CA LEU A 104 15.72 1.57 -1.08
C LEU A 104 14.62 2.60 -1.37
N PHE A 105 13.34 2.22 -1.16
CA PHE A 105 12.21 2.99 -1.67
C PHE A 105 11.34 3.64 -0.58
N ASN A 106 11.60 3.41 0.72
CA ASN A 106 10.72 3.93 1.79
C ASN A 106 10.50 5.45 1.73
N TRP A 107 11.55 6.24 1.56
CA TRP A 107 11.49 7.70 1.50
C TRP A 107 10.88 8.19 0.19
N ILE A 108 11.17 7.48 -0.90
CA ILE A 108 10.64 7.80 -2.23
C ILE A 108 9.12 7.58 -2.24
N PHE A 109 8.67 6.44 -1.72
CA PHE A 109 7.24 6.16 -1.56
C PHE A 109 6.56 7.19 -0.66
N PHE A 110 7.16 7.50 0.50
CA PHE A 110 6.63 8.51 1.41
C PHE A 110 6.50 9.88 0.74
N ALA A 111 7.53 10.33 0.03
CA ALA A 111 7.55 11.64 -0.63
C ALA A 111 6.51 11.72 -1.76
N ILE A 112 6.44 10.69 -2.63
CA ILE A 112 5.48 10.65 -3.74
C ILE A 112 4.06 10.61 -3.20
N TYR A 113 3.75 9.63 -2.35
CA TYR A 113 2.41 9.45 -1.78
C TYR A 113 1.97 10.69 -0.98
N GLY A 114 2.86 11.24 -0.15
CA GLY A 114 2.59 12.45 0.62
C GLY A 114 2.37 13.67 -0.29
N SER A 115 3.15 13.82 -1.35
CA SER A 115 2.99 14.94 -2.30
C SER A 115 1.67 14.86 -3.06
N ASP A 116 1.26 13.66 -3.48
CA ASP A 116 -0.01 13.44 -4.17
C ASP A 116 -1.19 13.73 -3.24
N PHE A 117 -1.12 13.25 -1.99
CA PHE A 117 -2.11 13.54 -0.96
C PHE A 117 -2.28 15.05 -0.72
N VAL A 118 -1.17 15.79 -0.58
CA VAL A 118 -1.20 17.26 -0.43
C VAL A 118 -1.75 17.94 -1.68
N ALA A 119 -1.43 17.44 -2.89
CA ALA A 119 -1.98 17.96 -4.13
C ALA A 119 -3.50 17.83 -4.17
N VAL A 120 -4.04 16.66 -3.81
CA VAL A 120 -5.49 16.40 -3.72
C VAL A 120 -6.15 17.38 -2.75
N LEU A 121 -5.57 17.58 -1.55
CA LEU A 121 -6.06 18.57 -0.59
C LEU A 121 -6.03 20.00 -1.16
N GLY A 122 -4.97 20.36 -1.89
CA GLY A 122 -4.85 21.65 -2.55
C GLY A 122 -5.92 21.88 -3.62
N PHE A 123 -6.23 20.86 -4.42
CA PHE A 123 -7.34 20.91 -5.37
C PHE A 123 -8.69 21.02 -4.66
N GLY A 124 -8.91 20.24 -3.60
CA GLY A 124 -10.12 20.30 -2.77
C GLY A 124 -10.35 21.69 -2.18
N ALA A 125 -9.32 22.30 -1.59
CA ALA A 125 -9.36 23.66 -1.06
C ALA A 125 -9.68 24.69 -2.16
N ARG A 126 -9.11 24.55 -3.36
CA ARG A 126 -9.43 25.42 -4.51
C ARG A 126 -10.84 25.24 -5.03
N VAL A 127 -11.41 24.03 -4.95
CA VAL A 127 -12.82 23.79 -5.31
C VAL A 127 -13.73 24.52 -4.33
N ILE A 128 -13.44 24.47 -3.03
CA ILE A 128 -14.22 25.17 -2.00
C ILE A 128 -14.12 26.69 -2.14
N ASN A 129 -12.90 27.21 -2.36
CA ASN A 129 -12.65 28.66 -2.44
C ASN A 129 -13.04 29.30 -3.77
N ASN A 130 -13.54 28.54 -4.75
CA ASN A 130 -13.81 29.10 -6.08
C ASN A 130 -15.10 29.94 -6.09
N VAL A 131 -14.94 31.25 -5.89
CA VAL A 131 -16.01 32.25 -5.94
C VAL A 131 -16.67 32.31 -7.33
N SER A 132 -15.94 31.98 -8.40
CA SER A 132 -16.52 31.96 -9.75
C SER A 132 -17.23 30.62 -10.02
N ARG A 133 -18.58 30.64 -10.14
CA ARG A 133 -19.43 29.48 -10.49
C ARG A 133 -19.26 28.95 -11.93
N ARG A 134 -18.13 29.21 -12.59
CA ARG A 134 -17.88 28.66 -13.92
C ARG A 134 -17.63 27.16 -13.79
N LEU A 135 -18.62 26.36 -14.18
CA LEU A 135 -18.60 24.89 -14.13
C LEU A 135 -17.31 24.30 -14.73
N THR A 136 -16.79 24.89 -15.82
CA THR A 136 -15.56 24.43 -16.48
C THR A 136 -14.34 24.43 -15.56
N LYS A 137 -14.19 25.42 -14.67
CA LYS A 137 -13.07 25.46 -13.71
C LYS A 137 -13.23 24.41 -12.61
N ILE A 138 -14.44 24.23 -12.10
CA ILE A 138 -14.74 23.23 -11.07
C ILE A 138 -14.48 21.83 -11.63
N LEU A 139 -14.97 21.53 -12.83
CA LEU A 139 -14.73 20.26 -13.51
C LEU A 139 -13.23 20.02 -13.72
N PHE A 140 -12.47 21.03 -14.19
CA PHE A 140 -11.03 20.89 -14.35
C PHE A 140 -10.32 20.53 -13.04
N LEU A 141 -10.68 21.19 -11.92
CA LEU A 141 -10.08 20.92 -10.61
C LEU A 141 -10.48 19.53 -10.08
N LEU A 142 -11.74 19.12 -10.25
CA LEU A 142 -12.22 17.80 -9.85
C LEU A 142 -11.55 16.69 -10.67
N CYS A 143 -11.44 16.86 -11.99
CA CYS A 143 -10.71 15.93 -12.84
C CYS A 143 -9.23 15.84 -12.45
N SER A 144 -8.59 16.97 -12.14
CA SER A 144 -7.20 16.99 -11.68
C SER A 144 -7.05 16.23 -10.35
N ALA A 145 -7.91 16.50 -9.37
CA ALA A 145 -7.93 15.78 -8.10
C ALA A 145 -8.17 14.29 -8.30
N ALA A 146 -9.08 13.92 -9.20
CA ALA A 146 -9.38 12.52 -9.53
C ALA A 146 -8.17 11.80 -10.14
N VAL A 147 -7.36 12.45 -10.96
CA VAL A 147 -6.13 11.87 -11.50
C VAL A 147 -5.13 11.54 -10.38
N TYR A 148 -4.89 12.48 -9.47
CA TYR A 148 -4.00 12.24 -8.32
C TYR A 148 -4.55 11.15 -7.38
N LEU A 149 -5.85 11.17 -7.08
CA LEU A 149 -6.49 10.12 -6.30
C LEU A 149 -6.43 8.74 -6.96
N THR A 150 -6.60 8.69 -8.29
CA THR A 150 -6.45 7.44 -9.05
C THR A 150 -5.01 6.95 -8.96
N TYR A 151 -4.04 7.85 -9.00
CA TYR A 151 -2.64 7.50 -8.83
C TYR A 151 -2.37 6.91 -7.44
N GLU A 152 -2.84 7.59 -6.39
CA GLU A 152 -2.72 7.19 -4.99
C GLU A 152 -3.40 5.85 -4.67
N THR A 153 -4.50 5.53 -5.37
CA THR A 153 -5.32 4.35 -5.09
C THR A 153 -4.98 3.16 -5.98
N CYS A 154 -4.92 3.34 -7.31
CA CYS A 154 -4.76 2.24 -8.25
C CYS A 154 -3.34 1.70 -8.33
N PHE A 155 -2.32 2.55 -8.21
CA PHE A 155 -0.94 2.10 -8.33
C PHE A 155 -0.46 1.37 -7.08
N VAL A 156 -0.98 1.76 -5.91
CA VAL A 156 -0.67 1.16 -4.61
C VAL A 156 -1.25 -0.26 -4.45
N VAL A 157 -2.09 -0.71 -5.40
CA VAL A 157 -2.71 -2.04 -5.41
C VAL A 157 -1.69 -3.18 -5.34
N TRP A 158 -0.55 -3.09 -6.02
CA TRP A 158 0.45 -4.17 -6.05
C TRP A 158 1.11 -4.41 -4.68
N PRO A 159 1.67 -3.39 -4.02
CA PRO A 159 2.12 -3.50 -2.63
C PRO A 159 1.03 -3.96 -1.65
N ILE A 160 -0.23 -3.52 -1.83
CA ILE A 160 -1.35 -4.00 -1.00
C ILE A 160 -1.59 -5.49 -1.24
N HIS A 161 -1.53 -5.95 -2.49
CA HIS A 161 -1.71 -7.35 -2.83
C HIS A 161 -0.61 -8.24 -2.23
N LEU A 162 0.65 -7.77 -2.24
CA LEU A 162 1.77 -8.43 -1.55
C LEU A 162 1.45 -8.65 -0.06
N HIS A 163 1.01 -7.60 0.63
CA HIS A 163 0.64 -7.68 2.04
C HIS A 163 -0.53 -8.63 2.28
N GLU A 164 -1.58 -8.58 1.45
CA GLU A 164 -2.73 -9.47 1.58
C GLU A 164 -2.38 -10.94 1.37
N GLU A 165 -1.56 -11.25 0.37
CA GLU A 165 -1.14 -12.64 0.15
C GLU A 165 -0.25 -13.13 1.29
N SER A 166 0.60 -12.26 1.85
CA SER A 166 1.42 -12.59 3.02
C SER A 166 0.58 -12.91 4.26
N THR A 167 -0.51 -12.16 4.50
CA THR A 167 -1.39 -12.36 5.65
C THR A 167 -2.37 -13.52 5.49
N ARG A 168 -2.56 -14.03 4.26
CA ARG A 168 -3.36 -15.25 4.00
C ARG A 168 -2.57 -16.54 4.23
N LEU A 169 -1.25 -16.49 4.11
CA LEU A 169 -0.39 -17.67 4.20
C LEU A 169 -0.44 -18.35 5.59
N PRO A 170 -0.42 -17.63 6.75
CA PRO A 170 -0.53 -18.24 8.07
C PRO A 170 -1.79 -19.09 8.20
N PHE A 171 -2.92 -18.61 7.69
CA PHE A 171 -4.17 -19.36 7.74
C PHE A 171 -4.11 -20.68 6.94
N SER A 172 -3.46 -20.68 5.78
CA SER A 172 -3.24 -21.92 5.02
C SER A 172 -2.34 -22.91 5.75
N ILE A 173 -1.31 -22.41 6.44
CA ILE A 173 -0.39 -23.22 7.26
C ILE A 173 -1.15 -23.79 8.46
N TYR A 174 -1.91 -22.97 9.17
CA TYR A 174 -2.78 -23.38 10.28
C TYR A 174 -3.73 -24.51 9.87
N GLN A 175 -4.40 -24.38 8.72
CA GLN A 175 -5.27 -25.45 8.19
C GLN A 175 -4.50 -26.76 7.97
N LEU A 176 -3.26 -26.67 7.48
CA LEU A 176 -2.40 -27.84 7.30
C LEU A 176 -1.98 -28.44 8.65
N THR A 177 -1.64 -27.61 9.64
CA THR A 177 -1.35 -28.03 11.02
C THR A 177 -2.51 -28.82 11.61
N VAL A 178 -3.74 -28.28 11.52
CA VAL A 178 -4.95 -28.94 12.02
C VAL A 178 -5.21 -30.26 11.27
N GLN A 179 -4.99 -30.34 9.96
CA GLN A 179 -5.14 -31.60 9.20
C GLN A 179 -4.12 -32.66 9.62
N VAL A 180 -2.86 -32.26 9.85
CA VAL A 180 -1.83 -33.16 10.36
C VAL A 180 -2.21 -33.66 11.77
N GLU A 181 -2.70 -32.79 12.65
CA GLU A 181 -3.14 -33.11 14.01
C GLU A 181 -4.39 -34.01 14.05
N THR A 182 -5.38 -33.73 13.21
CA THR A 182 -6.67 -34.44 13.17
C THR A 182 -6.62 -35.73 12.37
N GLY A 183 -5.63 -35.90 11.49
CA GLY A 183 -5.37 -37.13 10.76
C GLY A 183 -5.23 -38.31 11.72
N ARG A 184 -6.34 -39.04 11.91
CA ARG A 184 -6.38 -40.31 12.62
C ARG A 184 -5.67 -41.30 11.72
N GLY A 185 -4.56 -41.86 12.20
CA GLY A 185 -4.10 -43.14 11.70
C GLY A 185 -5.19 -44.17 12.04
N SER A 186 -6.20 -44.31 11.18
CA SER A 186 -7.15 -45.42 11.23
C SER A 186 -6.40 -46.67 10.84
N VAL A 187 -5.56 -47.16 11.75
CA VAL A 187 -5.05 -48.52 11.68
C VAL A 187 -5.96 -49.36 12.55
N VAL A 188 -7.09 -49.75 11.96
CA VAL A 188 -7.93 -50.83 12.48
C VAL A 188 -7.21 -52.13 12.09
N ASP A 189 -6.48 -52.77 13.02
CA ASP A 189 -6.43 -54.24 13.19
C ASP A 189 -5.38 -54.74 14.21
N ASP A 190 -5.86 -55.13 15.39
CA ASP A 190 -5.82 -56.48 15.98
C ASP A 190 -4.51 -57.31 16.12
N LYS A 191 -3.31 -56.71 16.24
CA LYS A 191 -2.10 -57.46 16.69
C LYS A 191 -1.24 -56.72 17.72
N HIS A 192 -1.25 -57.21 18.96
CA HIS A 192 -1.03 -56.41 20.17
C HIS A 192 0.42 -55.98 20.50
N ASP A 193 1.48 -56.65 20.03
CA ASP A 193 2.85 -56.40 20.57
C ASP A 193 3.85 -55.70 19.62
N THR A 194 3.67 -55.76 18.30
CA THR A 194 4.56 -55.05 17.34
C THR A 194 4.00 -53.67 16.93
N TYR A 195 2.76 -53.38 17.34
CA TYR A 195 2.03 -52.15 17.01
C TYR A 195 2.58 -50.91 17.72
N ASP A 196 3.01 -51.07 18.97
CA ASP A 196 3.32 -49.95 19.86
C ASP A 196 4.57 -49.16 19.39
N ILE A 197 5.59 -49.86 18.90
CA ILE A 197 6.82 -49.22 18.40
C ILE A 197 6.57 -48.43 17.10
N LYS A 198 5.71 -48.94 16.20
CA LYS A 198 5.40 -48.27 14.94
C LYS A 198 4.52 -47.05 15.16
N HIS A 199 3.48 -47.15 15.99
CA HIS A 199 2.63 -46.01 16.36
C HIS A 199 3.43 -44.89 17.04
N ARG A 200 4.28 -45.23 18.01
CA ARG A 200 5.12 -44.25 18.69
C ARG A 200 6.04 -43.48 17.73
N ARG A 201 6.58 -44.14 16.69
CA ARG A 201 7.41 -43.46 15.66
C ARG A 201 6.59 -42.53 14.77
N VAL A 202 5.33 -42.88 14.47
CA VAL A 202 4.42 -42.03 13.69
C VAL A 202 4.04 -40.80 14.48
N ASP A 203 3.66 -40.96 15.75
CA ASP A 203 3.29 -39.85 16.63
C ASP A 203 4.47 -38.89 16.83
N LEU A 204 5.69 -39.41 17.02
CA LEU A 204 6.90 -38.58 17.11
C LEU A 204 7.14 -37.76 15.84
N ARG A 205 6.96 -38.35 14.64
CA ARG A 205 7.13 -37.64 13.37
C ARG A 205 6.05 -36.60 13.16
N LYS A 206 4.80 -36.94 13.48
CA LYS A 206 3.65 -36.04 13.43
C LYS A 206 3.85 -34.84 14.36
N ASN A 207 4.19 -35.07 15.61
CA ASN A 207 4.45 -34.00 16.58
C ASN A 207 5.61 -33.09 16.13
N ARG A 208 6.67 -33.66 15.56
CA ARG A 208 7.76 -32.88 14.99
C ARG A 208 7.30 -32.03 13.80
N LEU A 209 6.46 -32.57 12.92
CA LEU A 209 5.92 -31.82 11.77
C LEU A 209 4.99 -30.69 12.23
N VAL A 210 4.10 -30.97 13.18
CA VAL A 210 3.21 -29.95 13.79
C VAL A 210 4.04 -28.81 14.37
N HIS A 211 5.07 -29.13 15.14
CA HIS A 211 5.97 -28.12 15.71
C HIS A 211 6.68 -27.28 14.63
N LEU A 212 7.13 -27.90 13.53
CA LEU A 212 7.72 -27.15 12.40
C LEU A 212 6.70 -26.23 11.71
N LEU A 213 5.46 -26.71 11.52
CA LEU A 213 4.39 -25.91 10.94
C LEU A 213 4.01 -24.74 11.85
N GLN A 214 3.97 -24.94 13.16
CA GLN A 214 3.72 -23.87 14.14
C GLN A 214 4.82 -22.81 14.13
N ILE A 215 6.09 -23.21 14.10
CA ILE A 215 7.21 -22.26 13.95
C ILE A 215 7.06 -21.46 12.66
N PHE A 216 6.74 -22.13 11.56
CA PHE A 216 6.57 -21.45 10.28
C PHE A 216 5.34 -20.52 10.27
N GLU A 217 4.24 -20.94 10.88
CA GLU A 217 3.04 -20.11 11.06
C GLU A 217 3.37 -18.84 11.87
N ASP A 218 4.04 -18.99 13.01
CA ASP A 218 4.47 -17.89 13.86
C ASP A 218 5.40 -16.93 13.11
N LEU A 219 6.33 -17.46 12.32
CA LEU A 219 7.24 -16.65 11.49
C LEU A 219 6.46 -15.81 10.48
N VAL A 220 5.55 -16.41 9.73
CA VAL A 220 4.77 -15.70 8.71
C VAL A 220 3.77 -14.72 9.34
N TYR A 221 3.22 -15.05 10.51
CA TYR A 221 2.31 -14.18 11.25
C TYR A 221 3.01 -12.93 11.80
N ASN A 222 4.21 -13.10 12.38
CA ASN A 222 4.95 -12.00 13.01
C ASN A 222 5.65 -11.08 12.00
N PHE A 223 5.97 -11.58 10.81
CA PHE A 223 6.74 -10.84 9.80
C PHE A 223 6.01 -10.71 8.45
N PRO A 224 4.81 -10.09 8.41
CA PRO A 224 4.10 -9.90 7.16
C PRO A 224 4.90 -9.03 6.19
N CYS A 225 4.82 -9.36 4.90
CA CYS A 225 5.51 -8.61 3.86
C CYS A 225 4.76 -7.30 3.59
N VAL A 226 5.25 -6.19 4.13
CA VAL A 226 4.66 -4.85 4.00
C VAL A 226 5.66 -3.90 3.36
N ILE A 227 5.21 -3.11 2.39
CA ILE A 227 5.97 -1.95 1.92
C ILE A 227 5.62 -0.76 2.82
N SER A 228 6.64 -0.13 3.41
CA SER A 228 6.45 0.98 4.37
C SER A 228 7.12 2.27 3.87
N GLY A 229 6.37 3.37 3.94
CA GLY A 229 6.84 4.72 3.64
C GLY A 229 7.38 5.41 4.87
N ALA A 230 8.71 5.56 4.95
CA ALA A 230 9.43 6.16 6.07
C ALA A 230 9.06 5.60 7.47
N GLY A 231 8.51 4.38 7.56
CA GLY A 231 7.99 3.79 8.80
C GLY A 231 6.70 4.43 9.33
N LEU A 232 6.11 5.36 8.57
CA LEU A 232 4.87 6.07 8.93
C LEU A 232 3.66 5.55 8.14
N LEU A 233 3.89 5.09 6.90
CA LEU A 233 2.85 4.69 5.97
C LEU A 233 3.00 3.23 5.58
N ASP A 234 2.27 2.36 6.26
CA ASP A 234 2.25 0.94 5.90
C ASP A 234 1.24 0.69 4.79
N CYS A 235 1.73 0.14 3.68
CA CYS A 235 0.95 -0.04 2.47
C CYS A 235 -0.07 -1.19 2.61
N THR A 236 -1.22 -0.86 3.17
CA THR A 236 -2.33 -1.77 3.43
C THR A 236 -3.63 -1.22 2.85
N ARG A 237 -4.68 -2.03 2.75
CA ARG A 237 -6.03 -1.52 2.44
C ARG A 237 -6.46 -0.40 3.38
N GLY A 238 -6.03 -0.49 4.64
CA GLY A 238 -6.30 0.52 5.66
C GLY A 238 -5.72 1.88 5.30
N LEU A 239 -4.55 1.94 4.65
CA LEU A 239 -3.94 3.20 4.22
C LEU A 239 -4.83 3.93 3.22
N VAL A 240 -5.28 3.25 2.17
CA VAL A 240 -6.15 3.85 1.12
C VAL A 240 -7.48 4.33 1.70
N VAL A 241 -8.11 3.52 2.55
CA VAL A 241 -9.37 3.92 3.19
C VAL A 241 -9.16 5.14 4.10
N ARG A 242 -8.07 5.15 4.88
CA ARG A 242 -7.73 6.26 5.77
C ARG A 242 -7.42 7.53 4.98
N SER A 243 -6.66 7.45 3.89
CA SER A 243 -6.30 8.64 3.10
C SER A 243 -7.52 9.25 2.41
N LEU A 244 -8.40 8.43 1.83
CA LEU A 244 -9.67 8.90 1.26
C LEU A 244 -10.57 9.54 2.31
N THR A 245 -10.74 8.87 3.46
CA THR A 245 -11.59 9.38 4.56
C THR A 245 -11.03 10.69 5.12
N LEU A 246 -9.71 10.75 5.33
CA LEU A 246 -9.02 11.95 5.82
C LEU A 246 -9.14 13.10 4.83
N THR A 247 -8.94 12.84 3.54
CA THR A 247 -9.10 13.83 2.47
C THR A 247 -10.51 14.42 2.49
N LEU A 248 -11.55 13.57 2.47
CA LEU A 248 -12.94 14.02 2.51
C LEU A 248 -13.25 14.83 3.77
N SER A 249 -12.79 14.35 4.92
CA SER A 249 -13.00 15.02 6.21
C SER A 249 -12.35 16.40 6.25
N LEU A 250 -11.11 16.53 5.77
CA LEU A 250 -10.40 17.81 5.71
C LEU A 250 -11.04 18.79 4.73
N VAL A 251 -11.52 18.31 3.57
CA VAL A 251 -12.24 19.14 2.60
C VAL A 251 -13.56 19.64 3.20
N VAL A 252 -14.34 18.77 3.86
CA VAL A 252 -15.60 19.18 4.51
C VAL A 252 -15.34 20.18 5.63
N LEU A 253 -14.34 19.92 6.48
CA LEU A 253 -13.97 20.81 7.58
C LEU A 253 -13.51 22.19 7.07
N ALA A 254 -12.69 22.20 6.02
CA ALA A 254 -12.24 23.44 5.38
C ALA A 254 -13.42 24.27 4.86
N LYS A 255 -14.41 23.61 4.24
CA LYS A 255 -15.64 24.27 3.79
C LYS A 255 -16.42 24.88 4.96
N GLU A 256 -16.65 24.11 6.02
CA GLU A 256 -17.41 24.60 7.18
C GLU A 256 -16.73 25.80 7.87
N LEU A 257 -15.40 25.77 7.98
CA LEU A 257 -14.62 26.89 8.54
C LEU A 257 -14.73 28.15 7.68
N MET A 258 -14.71 28.00 6.35
CA MET A 258 -14.89 29.13 5.43
C MET A 258 -16.31 29.71 5.51
N ASP A 259 -17.34 28.87 5.49
CA ASP A 259 -18.74 29.31 5.59
C ASP A 259 -18.99 30.09 6.90
N LYS A 260 -18.43 29.64 8.03
CA LYS A 260 -18.51 30.36 9.31
C LYS A 260 -17.81 31.72 9.28
N SER A 261 -16.67 31.83 8.58
CA SER A 261 -15.92 33.09 8.46
C SER A 261 -16.68 34.15 7.64
N ASP A 262 -17.39 33.73 6.59
CA ASP A 262 -18.21 34.60 5.75
C ASP A 262 -19.43 35.15 6.51
N HIS A 263 -20.08 34.32 7.32
CA HIS A 263 -21.21 34.74 8.16
C HIS A 263 -20.79 35.78 9.20
N LYS A 264 -19.63 35.59 9.85
CA LYS A 264 -19.12 36.54 10.83
C LYS A 264 -18.82 37.90 10.18
N THR A 265 -18.17 37.90 9.00
CA THR A 265 -17.83 39.13 8.27
C THR A 265 -19.09 39.91 7.85
N LYS A 266 -20.14 39.23 7.39
CA LYS A 266 -21.42 39.87 7.06
C LYS A 266 -22.14 40.46 8.29
N SER A 267 -22.03 39.82 9.45
CA SER A 267 -22.65 40.32 10.69
C SER A 267 -22.00 41.60 11.25
N LEU A 268 -20.70 41.79 11.04
CA LEU A 268 -19.97 42.98 11.49
C LEU A 268 -20.08 44.18 10.52
N GLY A 269 -20.35 43.93 9.23
CA GLY A 269 -20.50 44.99 8.22
C GLY A 269 -21.89 45.64 8.14
N GLY A 270 -22.89 45.15 8.88
CA GLY A 270 -24.28 45.61 8.83
C GLY A 270 -24.62 46.82 9.73
N GLY A 271 -23.64 47.46 10.36
CA GLY A 271 -23.84 48.43 11.43
C GLY A 271 -23.33 49.84 11.16
N THR A 272 -23.75 50.50 10.08
CA THR A 272 -23.80 51.98 10.06
C THR A 272 -24.92 52.43 9.13
N PRO A 273 -26.12 52.75 9.65
CA PRO A 273 -27.12 53.43 8.84
C PRO A 273 -26.56 54.79 8.45
N ALA A 274 -26.39 55.02 7.15
CA ALA A 274 -26.11 56.34 6.61
C ALA A 274 -27.26 57.26 7.02
N HIS A 275 -26.99 58.15 7.97
CA HIS A 275 -27.91 59.21 8.37
C HIS A 275 -28.07 60.15 7.16
N ASN A 276 -29.15 59.98 6.41
CA ASN A 276 -29.55 60.94 5.38
C ASN A 276 -29.96 62.23 6.08
N THR A 277 -29.03 63.18 6.10
CA THR A 277 -29.29 64.56 6.53
C THR A 277 -29.88 65.29 5.33
N THR A 278 -31.20 65.41 5.30
CA THR A 278 -31.91 66.34 4.41
C THR A 278 -31.68 67.76 4.90
N LEU A 279 -31.04 68.59 4.07
CA LEU A 279 -31.21 70.03 4.02
C LEU A 279 -31.25 70.44 2.54
#